data_AF-A0A1A6HK35-F1
#
_entry.id   AF-A0A1A6HK35-F1
#
_cell.length_a   1.000
_cell.length_b   1.000
_cell.length_c   1.000
_cell.angle_alpha   90.00
_cell.angle_beta   90.00
_cell.angle_gamma   90.00
#
_symmetry.space_group_name_H-M   'P 1'
#
loop_
_entity.id
_entity.type
_entity.pdbx_description
1 polymer ?
#
loop_
_entity_poly.entity_id
_entity_poly.type
_entity_poly.pdbx_seq_one_letter_code
_entity_poly.pdbx_strand_id
1 'polypeptide(L)' 'MAANREVNIIPLIAKADTISKSELQNFKMKLMSELVINGVQIYQFPTDDDTTAKINGAMN' A
#
# COMPACT_ATOMS: atom_id res chain seq x y z
N MET A 1 17.96 -23.20 10.60
CA MET A 1 16.87 -22.22 10.73
C MET A 1 17.23 -21.01 9.88
N ALA A 2 16.66 -20.88 8.70
CA ALA A 2 16.80 -19.64 7.93
C ALA A 2 15.88 -18.61 8.57
N ALA A 3 16.43 -17.58 9.20
CA ALA A 3 15.67 -16.38 9.54
C ALA A 3 15.40 -15.66 8.22
N ASN A 4 14.30 -16.02 7.56
CA ASN A 4 13.80 -15.26 6.42
C ASN A 4 13.38 -13.90 6.98
N ARG A 5 14.09 -12.82 6.63
CA ARG A 5 13.69 -11.47 7.02
C ARG A 5 12.48 -11.08 6.16
N GLU A 6 11.30 -11.48 6.61
CA GLU A 6 10.04 -10.96 6.10
C GLU A 6 9.93 -9.50 6.54
N VAL A 7 10.28 -8.60 5.63
CA VAL A 7 10.14 -7.16 5.85
C VAL A 7 8.77 -6.70 5.40
N ASN A 8 8.18 -5.81 6.18
CA ASN A 8 6.94 -5.14 5.82
C ASN A 8 7.25 -4.02 4.82
N ILE A 9 6.68 -4.12 3.61
CA ILE A 9 6.90 -3.14 2.54
C ILE A 9 5.76 -2.11 2.58
N ILE A 10 6.11 -0.82 2.67
CA ILE A 10 5.18 0.31 2.54
C ILE A 10 5.55 1.09 1.27
N PRO A 11 4.72 1.06 0.21
CA PRO A 11 5.00 1.84 -1.00
C PRO A 11 4.75 3.34 -0.77
N LEU A 12 5.67 4.18 -1.24
CA LEU A 12 5.56 5.65 -1.19
C LEU A 12 5.72 6.23 -2.59
N ILE A 13 4.84 7.16 -2.97
CA ILE A 13 4.98 7.96 -4.19
C ILE A 13 5.78 9.21 -3.83
N ALA A 14 7.04 9.27 -4.24
CA ALA A 14 7.87 10.45 -4.05
C ALA A 14 7.41 11.60 -4.97
N LYS A 15 7.66 12.84 -4.54
CA LYS A 15 7.36 14.07 -5.30
C LYS A 15 5.92 14.14 -5.84
N ALA A 16 4.94 13.69 -5.06
CA ALA A 16 3.53 13.69 -5.47
C ALA A 16 2.99 15.12 -5.74
N ASP A 17 3.67 16.16 -5.27
CA ASP A 17 3.41 17.57 -5.59
C ASP A 17 3.57 17.90 -7.08
N THR A 18 4.33 17.07 -7.82
CA THR A 18 4.53 17.21 -9.26
C THR A 18 3.43 16.57 -10.12
N ILE A 19 2.49 15.86 -9.49
CA ILE A 19 1.44 15.09 -10.16
C ILE A 19 0.09 15.69 -9.79
N SER A 20 -0.80 15.88 -10.77
CA SER A 20 -2.16 16.35 -10.46
C SER A 20 -2.95 15.32 -9.66
N LYS A 21 -3.99 15.77 -8.95
CA LYS A 21 -4.82 14.89 -8.10
C LYS A 21 -5.44 13.72 -8.88
N SER A 22 -5.91 13.96 -10.10
CA SER A 22 -6.53 12.94 -10.96
C SER A 22 -5.50 11.93 -11.49
N GLU A 23 -4.33 12.41 -11.92
CA GLU A 23 -3.24 11.56 -12.37
C GLU A 23 -2.69 10.71 -11.22
N LEU A 24 -2.58 11.28 -10.02
CA LEU A 24 -2.14 10.55 -8.83
C LEU A 24 -3.11 9.40 -8.47
N GLN A 25 -4.42 9.61 -8.61
CA GLN A 25 -5.41 8.55 -8.43
C GLN A 25 -5.23 7.41 -9.44
N ASN A 26 -5.07 7.75 -10.72
CA ASN A 26 -4.82 6.76 -11.78
C ASN A 26 -3.49 6.02 -11.57
N PHE A 27 -2.45 6.73 -11.15
CA PHE A 27 -1.14 6.16 -10.85
C PHE A 27 -1.21 5.18 -9.68
N LYS A 28 -1.90 5.54 -8.59
CA LYS A 28 -2.14 4.63 -7.45
C LYS A 28 -2.81 3.33 -7.88
N MET A 29 -3.86 3.41 -8.71
CA MET A 29 -4.56 2.20 -9.19
C MET A 29 -3.64 1.30 -10.03
N LYS A 30 -2.88 1.89 -10.96
CA LYS A 30 -1.92 1.14 -11.79
C LYS A 30 -0.82 0.49 -10.95
N LEU A 31 -0.23 1.24 -10.02
CA LEU A 31 0.79 0.73 -9.10
C LEU A 31 0.26 -0.46 -8.29
N MET A 32 -0.91 -0.35 -7.68
CA MET A 32 -1.50 -1.45 -6.91
C MET A 32 -1.76 -2.69 -7.78
N SER A 33 -2.27 -2.50 -9.01
CA SER A 33 -2.46 -3.60 -9.95
C SER A 33 -1.14 -4.30 -10.30
N GLU A 34 -0.07 -3.54 -10.56
CA GLU A 34 1.24 -4.11 -10.86
C GLU A 34 1.83 -4.87 -9.68
N LEU A 35 1.69 -4.36 -8.45
CA LEU A 35 2.13 -5.06 -7.24
C LEU A 35 1.45 -6.44 -7.11
N VAL A 36 0.13 -6.50 -7.33
CA VAL A 36 -0.63 -7.75 -7.30
C VAL A 36 -0.19 -8.71 -8.42
N ILE A 37 -0.05 -8.20 -9.65
CA ILE A 37 0.36 -9.02 -10.81
C ILE A 37 1.75 -9.63 -10.61
N ASN A 38 2.67 -8.89 -9.99
CA ASN A 38 4.03 -9.34 -9.73
C ASN A 38 4.18 -10.12 -8.41
N GLY A 39 3.09 -10.34 -7.66
CA GLY A 39 3.13 -11.07 -6.38
C GLY A 39 3.85 -10.33 -5.27
N VAL A 40 3.97 -9.01 -5.35
CA VAL A 40 4.60 -8.17 -4.31
C VAL A 40 3.58 -7.89 -3.22
N GLN A 41 3.79 -8.50 -2.05
CA GLN A 41 2.96 -8.24 -0.88
C GLN A 41 3.41 -6.96 -0.19
N ILE A 42 2.46 -6.05 0.02
CA ILE A 42 2.66 -4.85 0.84
C ILE A 42 2.02 -5.07 2.21
N TYR A 43 2.51 -4.35 3.21
CA TYR A 43 1.97 -4.43 4.55
C TYR A 43 0.53 -3.93 4.58
N GLN A 44 -0.36 -4.77 5.12
CA GLN A 44 -1.73 -4.39 5.39
C GLN A 44 -1.84 -3.92 6.84
N PHE A 45 -2.42 -2.73 7.04
CA PHE A 45 -2.66 -2.25 8.39
C PHE A 45 -3.69 -3.14 9.09
N PRO A 46 -3.44 -3.57 10.35
CA PRO A 46 -4.37 -4.38 11.11
C PRO A 46 -5.75 -3.73 11.19
N THR A 47 -6.81 -4.52 10.96
CA THR A 47 -8.20 -4.05 11.02
C THR A 47 -8.92 -4.47 12.30
N ASP A 48 -8.22 -5.15 13.22
CA ASP A 48 -8.85 -5.79 14.39
C ASP A 48 -8.95 -4.86 15.62
N ASP A 49 -8.27 -3.71 15.60
CA ASP A 49 -8.34 -2.72 16.67
C ASP A 49 -9.50 -1.74 16.44
N ASP A 50 -10.51 -1.73 17.32
CA ASP A 50 -11.75 -0.95 17.20
C ASP A 50 -11.52 0.55 16.97
N THR A 51 -10.38 1.10 17.42
CA THR A 51 -10.09 2.54 17.27
C THR A 51 -9.60 2.93 15.88
N THR A 52 -9.00 1.99 15.14
CA THR A 52 -8.36 2.24 13.83
C THR A 52 -8.90 1.37 12.70
N ALA A 53 -9.69 0.33 13.01
CA ALA A 53 -10.30 -0.62 12.09
C ALA A 53 -11.03 0.04 10.91
N LYS A 54 -11.85 1.06 11.19
CA LYS A 54 -12.63 1.77 10.17
C LYS A 54 -11.75 2.54 9.19
N ILE A 55 -10.67 3.13 9.69
CA ILE A 55 -9.73 3.91 8.89
C ILE A 55 -8.87 2.97 8.04
N ASN A 56 -8.37 1.89 8.63
CA ASN A 56 -7.54 0.90 7.94
C ASN A 56 -8.35 0.14 6.88
N GLY A 57 -9.60 -0.26 7.18
CA GLY A 57 -10.46 -0.94 6.21
C GLY A 57 -10.81 -0.11 4.97
N ALA A 58 -10.82 1.22 5.07
CA ALA A 58 -11.02 2.11 3.92
C ALA A 58 -9.74 2.38 3.13
N MET A 59 -8.56 2.09 3.70
CA MET A 59 -7.24 2.29 3.10
C MET A 59 -6.63 1.00 2.53
N ASN A 60 -7.23 -0.15 2.86
CA ASN A 60 -6.84 -1.48 2.38
C ASN A 60 -7.43 -1.78 1.00
#